data_AF-A0A368H062-F1
#
_entry.id   AF-A0A368H062-F1
#
_cell.length_a   1.000
_cell.length_b   1.000
_cell.length_c   1.000
_cell.angle_alpha   90.00
_cell.angle_beta   90.00
_cell.angle_gamma   90.00
#
_symmetry.space_group_name_H-M   'P 1'
#
loop_
_entity.id
_entity.type
_entity.pdbx_description
1 polymer ?
#
loop_
_entity_poly.entity_id
_entity_poly.type
_entity_poly.pdbx_seq_one_letter_code
_entity_poly.pdbx_strand_id
1 'polypeptide(L)'
;MSQQGGDEVVEEVQFPMCSEWFCAMYFTPLQILLLCLMFGRFILAVIILLLGLKMEKDFMRSITVAIFIPMTFCEIFNIYCEIVAYINLFSMSEQQYNHIYIHFLEWTHSFLYVIYDYVHYNVMIQLILLLYCCRLAYQKEERINAFPLNTICLVSQIIPFFLSVLYYVSDGTTDTTLRILSIASRVVMIVCFIIITVQIFTSFLLLCRVLPYTHSNSTDMQLRDARSRLAWTLVYLILPYIALIPFLVDAFAWLVAFSGHPDVRTVQVQAICEMIEFIFHFHRPLWMTVITVAFLPPYRRAMLLTVICCGCCPKIQVDPLPRKQKDMSLMYRYADI
;
A
#
# COMPACT_ATOMS: atom_id res chain seq x y z
N MET A 1 15.85 -58.60 12.79
CA MET A 1 14.51 -58.22 12.28
C MET A 1 13.55 -58.21 13.46
N SER A 2 13.35 -57.05 14.07
CA SER A 2 12.08 -56.59 14.64
C SER A 2 12.32 -55.18 15.15
N GLN A 3 11.63 -54.24 14.51
CA GLN A 3 11.78 -52.80 14.67
C GLN A 3 11.43 -52.37 16.11
N GLN A 4 12.28 -51.53 16.69
CA GLN A 4 11.91 -50.65 17.78
C GLN A 4 10.89 -49.66 17.22
N GLY A 5 9.64 -49.74 17.71
CA GLY A 5 8.67 -48.67 17.57
C GLY A 5 9.15 -47.50 18.43
N GLY A 6 9.54 -46.41 17.77
CA GLY A 6 9.70 -45.14 18.46
C GLY A 6 8.31 -44.64 18.81
N ASP A 7 8.06 -44.50 20.11
CA ASP A 7 6.94 -43.72 20.62
C ASP A 7 7.13 -42.27 20.14
N GLU A 8 6.44 -41.91 19.07
CA GLU A 8 6.10 -40.51 18.82
C GLU A 8 5.20 -40.09 19.96
N VAL A 9 5.74 -39.30 20.90
CA VAL A 9 4.95 -38.60 21.91
C VAL A 9 4.06 -37.62 21.17
N VAL A 10 2.86 -38.07 20.80
CA VAL A 10 1.77 -37.19 20.41
C VAL A 10 1.40 -36.44 21.68
N GLU A 11 1.88 -35.20 21.83
CA GLU A 11 1.38 -34.30 22.87
C GLU A 11 -0.14 -34.16 22.68
N GLU A 12 -0.92 -34.80 23.55
CA GLU A 12 -2.36 -34.58 23.61
C GLU A 12 -2.61 -33.10 23.88
N VAL A 13 -3.13 -32.39 22.88
CA VAL A 13 -3.50 -30.98 23.00
C VAL A 13 -4.61 -30.89 24.05
N GLN A 14 -4.26 -30.47 25.26
CA GLN A 14 -5.22 -30.28 26.34
C GLN A 14 -6.03 -29.00 26.12
N PHE A 15 -7.35 -29.14 26.10
CA PHE A 15 -8.30 -28.03 26.02
C PHE A 15 -8.92 -27.75 27.40
N PRO A 16 -9.15 -26.48 27.77
CA PRO A 16 -8.81 -25.27 27.02
C PRO A 16 -7.31 -24.94 27.05
N MET A 17 -6.78 -24.41 25.94
CA MET A 17 -5.37 -23.99 25.86
C MET A 17 -5.06 -22.79 26.76
N CYS A 18 -6.07 -21.96 27.04
CA CYS A 18 -5.96 -20.81 27.93
C CYS A 18 -7.13 -20.80 28.92
N SER A 19 -6.84 -20.70 30.22
CA SER A 19 -7.83 -20.57 31.30
C SER A 19 -7.95 -19.15 31.86
N GLU A 20 -6.91 -18.33 31.68
CA GLU A 20 -6.84 -16.95 32.14
C GLU A 20 -6.73 -15.97 30.97
N TRP A 21 -7.17 -14.74 31.18
CA TRP A 21 -7.10 -13.68 30.16
C TRP A 21 -5.65 -13.40 29.74
N PHE A 22 -4.67 -13.46 30.65
CA PHE A 22 -3.25 -13.40 30.27
C PHE A 22 -2.70 -14.80 30.02
N CYS A 23 -3.01 -15.34 28.85
CA CYS A 23 -2.51 -16.66 28.47
C CYS A 23 -1.01 -16.61 28.12
N ALA A 24 -0.17 -17.27 28.92
CA ALA A 24 1.27 -17.33 28.71
C ALA A 24 1.67 -17.96 27.35
N MET A 25 0.84 -18.86 26.80
CA MET A 25 1.06 -19.43 25.46
C MET A 25 0.90 -18.39 24.34
N TYR A 26 0.10 -17.35 24.56
CA TYR A 26 -0.18 -16.32 23.56
C TYR A 26 0.67 -15.07 23.75
N PHE A 27 0.80 -14.58 25.00
CA PHE A 27 1.55 -13.36 25.31
C PHE A 27 3.06 -13.58 25.42
N THR A 28 3.67 -14.09 24.34
CA THR A 28 5.12 -14.08 24.20
C THR A 28 5.62 -12.64 23.98
N PRO A 29 6.86 -12.30 24.36
CA PRO A 29 7.41 -10.96 24.11
C PRO A 29 7.33 -10.53 22.64
N LEU A 30 7.50 -11.50 21.71
CA LEU A 30 7.35 -11.27 20.28
C LEU A 30 5.90 -10.93 19.90
N GLN A 31 4.93 -11.68 20.41
CA GLN A 31 3.51 -11.42 20.11
C GLN A 31 3.07 -10.05 20.62
N ILE A 32 3.51 -9.66 21.82
CA ILE A 32 3.22 -8.32 22.38
C ILE A 32 3.76 -7.23 21.45
N LEU A 33 5.01 -7.37 20.98
CA LEU A 33 5.60 -6.42 20.03
C LEU A 33 4.80 -6.35 18.71
N LEU A 34 4.43 -7.50 18.15
CA LEU A 34 3.67 -7.59 16.90
C LEU A 34 2.28 -6.96 17.03
N LEU A 35 1.58 -7.20 18.15
CA LEU A 35 0.30 -6.58 18.47
C LEU A 35 0.43 -5.05 18.57
N CYS A 36 1.44 -4.56 19.31
CA CYS A 36 1.71 -3.12 19.40
C CYS A 36 1.99 -2.49 18.04
N LEU A 37 2.77 -3.17 17.19
CA LEU A 37 3.04 -2.72 15.83
C LEU A 37 1.77 -2.68 14.97
N MET A 38 0.93 -3.72 15.02
CA MET A 38 -0.33 -3.79 14.29
C MET A 38 -1.28 -2.66 14.69
N PHE A 39 -1.50 -2.45 15.98
CA PHE A 39 -2.33 -1.33 16.46
C PHE A 39 -1.73 0.02 16.06
N GLY A 40 -0.40 0.18 16.17
CA GLY A 40 0.30 1.38 15.73
C GLY A 40 0.09 1.69 14.25
N ARG A 41 0.23 0.69 13.37
CA ARG A 41 -0.02 0.82 11.92
C ARG A 41 -1.46 1.25 11.63
N PHE A 42 -2.44 0.61 12.27
CA PHE A 42 -3.85 0.95 12.11
C PHE A 42 -4.14 2.40 12.52
N ILE A 43 -3.69 2.82 13.72
CA ILE A 43 -3.88 4.19 14.22
C ILE A 43 -3.24 5.20 13.27
N LEU A 44 -2.02 4.93 12.81
CA LEU A 44 -1.31 5.79 11.87
C LEU A 44 -2.05 5.93 10.53
N ALA A 45 -2.56 4.83 9.96
CA ALA A 45 -3.35 4.87 8.73
C ALA A 45 -4.64 5.70 8.90
N VAL A 46 -5.34 5.54 10.03
CA VAL A 46 -6.54 6.32 10.36
C VAL A 46 -6.21 7.81 10.52
N ILE A 47 -5.10 8.16 11.18
CA ILE A 47 -4.65 9.56 11.30
C ILE A 47 -4.43 10.18 9.92
N ILE A 48 -3.80 9.47 8.99
CA ILE A 48 -3.60 9.97 7.63
C ILE A 48 -4.93 10.21 6.93
N LEU A 49 -5.90 9.29 7.04
CA LEU A 49 -7.24 9.50 6.50
C LEU A 49 -7.95 10.70 7.11
N LEU A 50 -7.89 10.88 8.43
CA LEU A 50 -8.49 12.01 9.14
C LEU A 50 -7.85 13.35 8.75
N LEU A 51 -6.51 13.40 8.61
CA LEU A 51 -5.80 14.55 8.07
C LEU A 51 -6.29 14.84 6.64
N GLY A 52 -6.35 13.81 5.81
CA GLY A 52 -6.89 13.88 4.46
C GLY A 52 -8.29 14.49 4.43
N LEU A 53 -9.19 14.15 5.36
CA LEU A 53 -10.54 14.73 5.44
C LEU A 53 -10.54 16.23 5.82
N LYS A 54 -9.64 16.65 6.73
CA LYS A 54 -9.55 18.04 7.23
C LYS A 54 -8.88 19.01 6.27
N MET A 55 -8.07 18.51 5.34
CA MET A 55 -7.32 19.33 4.39
C MET A 55 -8.21 19.90 3.28
N GLU A 56 -7.75 20.93 2.58
CA GLU A 56 -8.45 21.43 1.40
C GLU A 56 -8.43 20.41 0.24
N LYS A 57 -9.34 20.57 -0.73
CA LYS A 57 -9.34 19.72 -1.93
C LYS A 57 -8.07 20.00 -2.74
N ASP A 58 -7.28 18.96 -2.95
CA ASP A 58 -6.01 18.95 -3.69
C ASP A 58 -5.80 17.56 -4.29
N PHE A 59 -5.09 17.45 -5.41
CA PHE A 59 -4.90 16.18 -6.09
C PHE A 59 -4.07 15.20 -5.27
N MET A 60 -3.02 15.72 -4.59
CA MET A 60 -2.17 14.93 -3.70
C MET A 60 -2.98 14.31 -2.56
N ARG A 61 -3.94 15.06 -2.00
CA ARG A 61 -4.86 14.57 -0.98
C ARG A 61 -5.72 13.44 -1.54
N SER A 62 -6.42 13.66 -2.66
CA SER A 62 -7.33 12.66 -3.23
C SER A 62 -6.63 11.34 -3.52
N ILE A 63 -5.44 11.40 -4.13
CA ILE A 63 -4.64 10.20 -4.46
C ILE A 63 -4.13 9.52 -3.19
N THR A 64 -3.67 10.27 -2.20
CA THR A 64 -3.22 9.69 -0.91
C THR A 64 -4.38 9.03 -0.16
N VAL A 65 -5.56 9.65 -0.13
CA VAL A 65 -6.75 9.03 0.47
C VAL A 65 -7.12 7.72 -0.27
N ALA A 66 -7.02 7.71 -1.60
CA ALA A 66 -7.24 6.52 -2.42
C ALA A 66 -6.21 5.41 -2.16
N ILE A 67 -4.99 5.74 -1.72
CA ILE A 67 -3.98 4.76 -1.27
C ILE A 67 -4.34 4.20 0.12
N PHE A 68 -4.70 5.07 1.05
CA PHE A 68 -4.84 4.69 2.47
C PHE A 68 -6.18 4.03 2.81
N ILE A 69 -7.25 4.21 2.02
CA ILE A 69 -8.53 3.52 2.25
C ILE A 69 -8.36 1.99 2.19
N PRO A 70 -7.85 1.39 1.09
CA PRO A 70 -7.55 -0.05 1.04
C PRO A 70 -6.59 -0.54 2.12
N MET A 71 -5.59 0.28 2.45
CA MET A 71 -4.59 -0.06 3.46
C MET A 71 -5.20 -0.14 4.86
N THR A 72 -6.13 0.77 5.19
CA THR A 72 -6.87 0.74 6.46
C THR A 72 -7.79 -0.47 6.53
N PHE A 73 -8.45 -0.82 5.42
CA PHE A 73 -9.27 -2.02 5.32
C PHE A 73 -8.45 -3.29 5.57
N CYS A 74 -7.23 -3.37 5.03
CA CYS A 74 -6.29 -4.46 5.29
C CYS A 74 -5.94 -4.60 6.77
N GLU A 75 -5.61 -3.50 7.46
CA GLU A 75 -5.29 -3.55 8.89
C GLU A 75 -6.50 -3.94 9.74
N ILE A 76 -7.73 -3.56 9.36
CA ILE A 76 -8.95 -4.02 10.05
C ILE A 76 -9.09 -5.54 9.96
N PHE A 77 -8.82 -6.13 8.79
CA PHE A 77 -8.86 -7.58 8.62
C PHE A 77 -7.76 -8.29 9.41
N ASN A 78 -6.54 -7.74 9.45
CA ASN A 78 -5.47 -8.26 10.31
C ASN A 78 -5.88 -8.29 11.79
N ILE A 79 -6.49 -7.20 12.29
CA ILE A 79 -7.01 -7.14 13.66
C ILE A 79 -8.12 -8.16 13.89
N TYR A 80 -9.02 -8.34 12.91
CA TYR A 80 -10.08 -9.35 12.99
C TYR A 80 -9.50 -10.77 13.12
N CYS A 81 -8.55 -11.16 12.25
CA CYS A 81 -7.88 -12.46 12.33
C CYS A 81 -7.27 -12.69 13.72
N GLU A 82 -6.61 -11.67 14.25
CA GLU A 82 -5.92 -11.77 15.53
C GLU A 82 -6.89 -11.91 16.71
N ILE A 83 -8.01 -11.19 16.69
CA ILE A 83 -9.07 -11.33 17.71
C ILE A 83 -9.67 -12.72 17.67
N VAL A 84 -9.99 -13.25 16.48
CA VAL A 84 -10.57 -14.58 16.33
C VAL A 84 -9.58 -15.66 16.75
N ALA A 85 -8.30 -15.53 16.37
CA ALA A 85 -7.24 -16.44 16.78
C ALA A 85 -7.08 -16.47 18.31
N TYR A 86 -7.11 -15.30 18.95
CA TYR A 86 -7.07 -15.20 20.41
C TYR A 86 -8.30 -15.86 21.08
N ILE A 87 -9.51 -15.63 20.56
CA ILE A 87 -10.74 -16.27 21.07
C ILE A 87 -10.64 -17.79 20.93
N ASN A 88 -10.07 -18.29 19.83
CA ASN A 88 -9.97 -19.72 19.55
C ASN A 88 -9.15 -20.48 20.62
N LEU A 89 -8.21 -19.81 21.30
CA LEU A 89 -7.41 -20.40 22.37
C LEU A 89 -8.20 -20.75 23.65
N PHE A 90 -9.39 -20.17 23.82
CA PHE A 90 -10.30 -20.46 24.93
C PHE A 90 -11.32 -21.55 24.61
N SER A 91 -11.16 -22.25 23.48
CA SER A 91 -12.04 -23.36 23.09
C SER A 91 -11.99 -24.49 24.14
N MET A 92 -13.17 -24.97 24.55
CA MET A 92 -13.31 -25.99 25.61
C MET A 92 -13.20 -27.43 25.09
N SER A 93 -13.17 -27.61 23.77
CA SER A 93 -13.00 -28.89 23.12
C SER A 93 -12.34 -28.73 21.75
N GLU A 94 -11.74 -29.82 21.25
CA GLU A 94 -11.15 -29.87 19.91
C GLU A 94 -12.19 -29.59 18.81
N GLN A 95 -13.42 -30.08 18.98
CA GLN A 95 -14.52 -29.83 18.05
C GLN A 95 -14.86 -28.34 17.97
N GLN A 96 -14.86 -27.64 19.11
CA GLN A 96 -15.11 -26.20 19.15
C GLN A 96 -13.95 -25.42 18.50
N TYR A 97 -12.71 -25.83 18.78
CA TYR A 97 -11.52 -25.24 18.18
C TYR A 97 -11.53 -25.36 16.65
N ASN A 98 -11.77 -26.57 16.13
CA ASN A 98 -11.82 -26.84 14.70
C ASN A 98 -12.99 -26.10 14.04
N HIS A 99 -14.14 -26.02 14.70
CA HIS A 99 -15.28 -25.25 14.21
C HIS A 99 -14.93 -23.76 14.05
N ILE A 100 -14.30 -23.14 15.06
CA ILE A 100 -13.91 -21.73 14.98
C ILE A 100 -12.86 -21.53 13.89
N TYR A 101 -11.84 -22.39 13.83
CA TYR A 101 -10.78 -22.28 12.84
C TYR A 101 -11.31 -22.35 11.40
N ILE A 102 -12.11 -23.38 11.08
CA ILE A 102 -12.63 -23.61 9.73
C ILE A 102 -13.60 -22.48 9.32
N HIS A 103 -14.51 -22.08 10.20
CA HIS A 103 -15.56 -21.11 9.83
C HIS A 103 -15.11 -19.66 9.88
N PHE A 104 -14.07 -19.32 10.65
CA PHE A 104 -13.71 -17.92 10.91
C PHE A 104 -12.25 -17.55 10.61
N LEU A 105 -11.32 -18.49 10.45
CA LEU A 105 -9.91 -18.17 10.19
C LEU A 105 -9.44 -18.66 8.81
N GLU A 106 -9.79 -19.89 8.43
CA GLU A 106 -9.26 -20.53 7.22
C GLU A 106 -9.49 -19.70 5.95
N TRP A 107 -10.74 -19.27 5.71
CA TRP A 107 -11.06 -18.43 4.55
C TRP A 107 -10.44 -17.03 4.64
N THR A 108 -10.21 -16.53 5.87
CA THR A 108 -9.70 -15.18 6.09
C THR A 108 -8.23 -15.08 5.71
N HIS A 109 -7.43 -16.12 5.92
CA HIS A 109 -6.04 -16.17 5.45
C HIS A 109 -5.96 -16.01 3.93
N SER A 110 -6.74 -16.78 3.18
CA SER A 110 -6.83 -16.66 1.72
C SER A 110 -7.29 -15.27 1.27
N PHE A 111 -8.31 -14.72 1.92
CA PHE A 111 -8.81 -13.38 1.61
C PHE A 111 -7.79 -12.28 1.92
N LEU A 112 -6.97 -12.46 2.96
CA LEU A 112 -5.90 -11.54 3.33
C LEU A 112 -4.86 -11.39 2.22
N TYR A 113 -4.47 -12.49 1.55
CA TYR A 113 -3.58 -12.45 0.39
C TYR A 113 -4.15 -11.61 -0.74
N VAL A 114 -5.43 -11.79 -1.07
CA VAL A 114 -6.13 -10.96 -2.08
C VAL A 114 -6.08 -9.49 -1.69
N ILE A 115 -6.33 -9.16 -0.41
CA ILE A 115 -6.27 -7.77 0.06
C ILE A 115 -4.84 -7.22 -0.03
N TYR A 116 -3.82 -7.99 0.32
CA TYR A 116 -2.42 -7.55 0.24
C TYR A 116 -2.01 -7.21 -1.19
N ASP A 117 -2.37 -8.06 -2.14
CA ASP A 117 -2.12 -7.83 -3.57
C ASP A 117 -2.91 -6.62 -4.08
N TYR A 118 -4.17 -6.50 -3.68
CA TYR A 118 -4.99 -5.33 -4.01
C TYR A 118 -4.33 -4.03 -3.53
N VAL A 119 -3.88 -3.99 -2.27
CA VAL A 119 -3.17 -2.83 -1.70
C VAL A 119 -1.88 -2.56 -2.47
N HIS A 120 -1.14 -3.59 -2.88
CA HIS A 120 0.07 -3.43 -3.67
C HIS A 120 -0.22 -2.80 -5.03
N TYR A 121 -1.09 -3.41 -5.82
CA TYR A 121 -1.46 -2.91 -7.15
C TYR A 121 -2.05 -1.50 -7.07
N ASN A 122 -2.89 -1.24 -6.07
CA ASN A 122 -3.44 0.09 -5.85
C ASN A 122 -2.34 1.10 -5.56
N VAL A 123 -1.41 0.81 -4.64
CA VAL A 123 -0.27 1.71 -4.37
C VAL A 123 0.48 1.99 -5.67
N MET A 124 0.83 0.97 -6.46
CA MET A 124 1.55 1.18 -7.72
C MET A 124 0.83 2.15 -8.67
N ILE A 125 -0.45 1.90 -8.95
CA ILE A 125 -1.20 2.70 -9.92
C ILE A 125 -1.42 4.13 -9.39
N GLN A 126 -1.71 4.28 -8.10
CA GLN A 126 -1.88 5.61 -7.49
C GLN A 126 -0.56 6.40 -7.47
N LEU A 127 0.59 5.75 -7.31
CA LEU A 127 1.89 6.42 -7.40
C LEU A 127 2.20 6.92 -8.82
N ILE A 128 1.84 6.14 -9.85
CA ILE A 128 1.91 6.57 -11.26
C ILE A 128 1.04 7.81 -11.49
N LEU A 129 -0.20 7.79 -10.99
CA LEU A 129 -1.12 8.93 -11.10
C LEU A 129 -0.59 10.16 -10.36
N LEU A 130 0.00 9.98 -9.17
CA LEU A 130 0.58 11.05 -8.37
C LEU A 130 1.72 11.76 -9.10
N LEU A 131 2.68 11.00 -9.65
CA LEU A 131 3.77 11.55 -10.45
C LEU A 131 3.26 12.27 -11.69
N TYR A 132 2.33 11.66 -12.40
CA TYR A 132 1.74 12.23 -13.60
C TYR A 132 1.11 13.60 -13.31
N CYS A 133 0.28 13.69 -12.28
CA CYS A 133 -0.30 14.96 -11.85
C CYS A 133 0.76 15.98 -11.39
N CYS A 134 1.81 15.56 -10.68
CA CYS A 134 2.89 16.48 -10.29
C CYS A 134 3.64 17.05 -11.50
N ARG A 135 3.90 16.20 -12.51
CA ARG A 135 4.57 16.61 -13.76
C ARG A 135 3.70 17.56 -14.56
N LEU A 136 2.42 17.23 -14.72
CA LEU A 136 1.42 18.09 -15.37
C LEU A 136 1.33 19.46 -14.70
N ALA A 137 1.30 19.51 -13.36
CA ALA A 137 1.27 20.79 -12.63
C ALA A 137 2.50 21.67 -12.91
N TYR A 138 3.65 21.06 -13.22
CA TYR A 138 4.88 21.78 -13.53
C TYR A 138 4.93 22.29 -14.98
N GLN A 139 4.41 21.54 -15.95
CA GLN A 139 4.45 21.93 -17.37
C GLN A 139 3.53 23.13 -17.63
N LYS A 140 4.09 24.23 -18.12
CA LYS A 140 3.36 25.51 -18.33
C LYS A 140 2.34 25.47 -19.49
N GLU A 141 2.41 24.46 -20.36
CA GLU A 141 1.81 24.53 -21.71
C GLU A 141 0.44 23.84 -21.84
N GLU A 142 -0.02 23.09 -20.84
CA GLU A 142 -1.31 22.40 -20.94
C GLU A 142 -2.39 23.11 -20.10
N ARG A 143 -3.35 23.75 -20.78
CA ARG A 143 -4.61 24.20 -20.18
C ARG A 143 -5.41 22.96 -19.76
N ILE A 144 -5.30 22.55 -18.50
CA ILE A 144 -6.08 21.43 -17.98
C ILE A 144 -7.48 21.95 -17.63
N ASN A 145 -8.40 21.83 -18.58
CA ASN A 145 -9.82 22.03 -18.33
C ASN A 145 -10.30 20.87 -17.46
N ALA A 146 -10.50 21.13 -16.17
CA ALA A 146 -11.25 20.29 -15.26
C ALA A 146 -10.88 18.77 -15.25
N PHE A 147 -9.91 18.35 -14.43
CA PHE A 147 -9.58 16.94 -14.25
C PHE A 147 -10.52 16.26 -13.22
N PRO A 148 -11.38 15.28 -13.57
CA PRO A 148 -12.28 14.58 -12.64
C PRO A 148 -11.52 13.55 -11.80
N LEU A 149 -10.60 14.04 -10.97
CA LEU A 149 -9.60 13.21 -10.30
C LEU A 149 -10.21 12.13 -9.40
N ASN A 150 -11.27 12.43 -8.66
CA ASN A 150 -11.90 11.46 -7.76
C ASN A 150 -12.48 10.28 -8.55
N THR A 151 -13.12 10.54 -9.69
CA THR A 151 -13.63 9.48 -10.57
C THR A 151 -12.48 8.64 -11.11
N ILE A 152 -11.37 9.28 -11.50
CA ILE A 152 -10.17 8.57 -12.00
C ILE A 152 -9.53 7.73 -10.89
N CYS A 153 -9.44 8.25 -9.65
CA CYS A 153 -8.94 7.50 -8.50
C CYS A 153 -9.81 6.27 -8.21
N LEU A 154 -11.14 6.40 -8.30
CA LEU A 154 -12.06 5.28 -8.13
C LEU A 154 -11.95 4.26 -9.25
N VAL A 155 -11.94 4.70 -10.51
CA VAL A 155 -11.80 3.80 -11.67
C VAL A 155 -10.44 3.09 -11.66
N SER A 156 -9.38 3.78 -11.25
CA SER A 156 -8.05 3.19 -11.13
C SER A 156 -7.91 2.19 -9.98
N GLN A 157 -8.85 2.13 -9.03
CA GLN A 157 -8.93 1.08 -8.01
C GLN A 157 -9.61 -0.20 -8.51
N ILE A 158 -10.45 -0.11 -9.55
CA ILE A 158 -11.16 -1.27 -10.11
C ILE A 158 -10.17 -2.27 -10.73
N ILE A 159 -9.15 -1.77 -11.45
CA ILE A 159 -8.14 -2.61 -12.11
C ILE A 159 -7.35 -3.45 -11.08
N PRO A 160 -6.73 -2.87 -10.02
CA PRO A 160 -6.11 -3.60 -8.92
C PRO A 160 -6.99 -4.68 -8.31
N PHE A 161 -8.27 -4.38 -8.12
CA PHE A 161 -9.21 -5.33 -7.52
C PHE A 161 -9.36 -6.56 -8.40
N PHE A 162 -9.64 -6.39 -9.69
CA PHE A 162 -9.72 -7.52 -10.61
C PHE A 162 -8.41 -8.29 -10.69
N LEU A 163 -7.26 -7.61 -10.76
CA LEU A 163 -5.95 -8.29 -10.81
C LEU A 163 -5.68 -9.13 -9.57
N SER A 164 -6.01 -8.63 -8.37
CA SER A 164 -5.82 -9.38 -7.12
C SER A 164 -6.68 -10.64 -7.04
N VAL A 165 -7.94 -10.57 -7.44
CA VAL A 165 -8.85 -11.72 -7.47
C VAL A 165 -8.40 -12.74 -8.50
N LEU A 166 -7.98 -12.26 -9.69
CA LEU A 166 -7.50 -13.13 -10.77
C LEU A 166 -6.21 -13.85 -10.41
N TYR A 167 -5.29 -13.17 -9.73
CA TYR A 167 -4.05 -13.78 -9.26
C TYR A 167 -4.34 -14.95 -8.31
N TYR A 168 -5.19 -14.73 -7.31
CA TYR A 168 -5.57 -15.77 -6.34
C TYR A 168 -6.28 -16.98 -6.97
N VAL A 169 -7.28 -16.73 -7.83
CA VAL A 169 -8.03 -17.82 -8.50
C VAL A 169 -7.13 -18.64 -9.42
N SER A 170 -6.14 -18.01 -10.06
CA SER A 170 -5.25 -18.70 -10.98
C SER A 170 -4.19 -19.54 -10.29
N ASP A 171 -3.70 -19.15 -9.12
CA ASP A 171 -2.61 -19.87 -8.45
C ASP A 171 -3.08 -21.23 -7.88
N GLY A 172 -4.38 -21.33 -7.54
CA GLY A 172 -4.99 -22.54 -7.03
C GLY A 172 -5.53 -23.53 -8.07
N THR A 173 -5.41 -23.25 -9.38
CA THR A 173 -6.05 -24.07 -10.42
C THR A 173 -5.08 -24.67 -11.45
N THR A 174 -5.38 -25.89 -11.89
CA THR A 174 -4.63 -26.59 -12.94
C THR A 174 -5.09 -26.21 -14.36
N ASP A 175 -6.18 -25.45 -14.47
CA ASP A 175 -6.77 -25.10 -15.76
C ASP A 175 -5.90 -24.10 -16.53
N THR A 176 -5.59 -24.45 -17.78
CA THR A 176 -4.73 -23.68 -18.67
C THR A 176 -5.26 -22.28 -18.95
N THR A 177 -6.58 -22.11 -19.05
CA THR A 177 -7.22 -20.79 -19.26
C THR A 177 -7.00 -19.85 -18.07
N LEU A 178 -7.06 -20.36 -16.84
CA LEU A 178 -6.82 -19.57 -15.64
C LEU A 178 -5.32 -19.23 -15.50
N ARG A 179 -4.43 -20.18 -15.83
CA ARG A 179 -2.98 -19.93 -15.89
C ARG A 179 -2.56 -18.86 -16.89
N ILE A 180 -3.24 -18.73 -18.03
CA ILE A 180 -2.97 -17.62 -18.97
C ILE A 180 -3.38 -16.27 -18.34
N LEU A 181 -4.37 -16.29 -17.45
CA LEU A 181 -4.89 -15.09 -16.79
C LEU A 181 -3.99 -14.62 -15.63
N SER A 182 -3.25 -15.52 -14.93
CA SER A 182 -2.21 -15.09 -13.98
C SER A 182 -1.07 -14.34 -14.66
N ILE A 183 -0.72 -14.70 -15.91
CA ILE A 183 0.29 -13.96 -16.69
C ILE A 183 -0.09 -12.48 -16.79
N ALA A 184 -1.38 -12.15 -16.92
CA ALA A 184 -1.83 -10.77 -17.04
C ALA A 184 -1.44 -9.92 -15.80
N SER A 185 -1.59 -10.47 -14.59
CA SER A 185 -1.21 -9.76 -13.35
C SER A 185 0.30 -9.45 -13.29
N ARG A 186 1.14 -10.43 -13.66
CA ARG A 186 2.60 -10.30 -13.71
C ARG A 186 3.07 -9.36 -14.81
N VAL A 187 2.42 -9.39 -15.98
CA VAL A 187 2.69 -8.44 -17.07
C VAL A 187 2.34 -7.02 -16.66
N VAL A 188 1.20 -6.81 -15.98
CA VAL A 188 0.82 -5.48 -15.47
C VAL A 188 1.86 -4.98 -14.47
N MET A 189 2.39 -5.81 -13.58
CA MET A 189 3.50 -5.44 -12.68
C MET A 189 4.71 -4.89 -13.43
N ILE A 190 5.17 -5.64 -14.43
CA ILE A 190 6.33 -5.27 -15.26
C ILE A 190 6.07 -3.95 -15.99
N VAL A 191 4.88 -3.80 -16.59
CA VAL A 191 4.49 -2.59 -17.31
C VAL A 191 4.42 -1.39 -16.35
N CYS A 192 3.82 -1.54 -15.18
CA CYS A 192 3.76 -0.48 -14.17
C CYS A 192 5.16 -0.08 -13.69
N PHE A 193 6.08 -1.03 -13.50
CA PHE A 193 7.47 -0.74 -13.16
C PHE A 193 8.19 0.08 -14.24
N ILE A 194 8.01 -0.28 -15.51
CA ILE A 194 8.57 0.47 -16.65
C ILE A 194 8.00 1.89 -16.67
N ILE A 195 6.68 2.04 -16.54
CA ILE A 195 6.01 3.36 -16.52
C ILE A 195 6.54 4.23 -15.38
N ILE A 196 6.63 3.68 -14.16
CA ILE A 196 7.18 4.42 -13.00
C ILE A 196 8.62 4.86 -13.28
N THR A 197 9.45 3.97 -13.80
CA THR A 197 10.85 4.27 -14.11
C THR A 197 10.97 5.42 -15.13
N VAL A 198 10.19 5.36 -16.21
CA VAL A 198 10.13 6.43 -17.23
C VAL A 198 9.60 7.73 -16.63
N GLN A 199 8.58 7.68 -15.77
CA GLN A 199 8.04 8.88 -15.12
C GLN A 199 9.05 9.51 -14.16
N ILE A 200 9.77 8.72 -13.36
CA ILE A 200 10.84 9.20 -12.47
C ILE A 200 11.93 9.89 -13.30
N PHE A 201 12.41 9.23 -14.35
CA PHE A 201 13.48 9.76 -15.20
C PHE A 201 13.06 11.07 -15.89
N THR A 202 11.88 11.09 -16.52
CA THR A 202 11.37 12.30 -17.19
C THR A 202 11.12 13.45 -16.21
N SER A 203 10.61 13.17 -15.01
CA SER A 203 10.41 14.16 -13.95
C SER A 203 11.74 14.72 -13.44
N PHE A 204 12.76 13.88 -13.29
CA PHE A 204 14.10 14.30 -12.89
C PHE A 204 14.76 15.20 -13.94
N LEU A 205 14.73 14.79 -15.22
CA LEU A 205 15.25 15.62 -16.33
C LEU A 205 14.59 17.00 -16.38
N LEU A 206 13.27 17.05 -16.15
CA LEU A 206 12.49 18.28 -16.13
C LEU A 206 12.86 19.20 -14.94
N LEU A 207 13.26 18.64 -13.80
CA LEU A 207 13.83 19.40 -12.68
C LEU A 207 15.25 19.92 -12.96
N CYS A 208 16.07 19.15 -13.70
CA CYS A 208 17.45 19.49 -14.04
C CYS A 208 17.58 20.49 -15.20
N ARG A 209 16.61 20.52 -16.13
CA ARG A 209 16.63 21.41 -17.32
C ARG A 209 16.60 22.91 -16.97
N VAL A 210 16.22 23.26 -15.73
CA VAL A 210 16.02 24.64 -15.30
C VAL A 210 16.95 24.95 -14.12
N LEU A 211 17.93 25.84 -14.36
CA LEU A 211 18.93 26.29 -13.38
C LEU A 211 18.26 26.76 -12.06
N PRO A 212 18.77 26.37 -10.88
CA PRO A 212 18.19 26.74 -9.58
C PRO A 212 18.11 28.27 -9.35
N TYR A 213 19.08 29.01 -9.88
CA TYR A 213 19.27 30.44 -9.61
C TYR A 213 18.24 31.36 -10.30
N THR A 214 17.83 31.04 -11.53
CA THR A 214 16.89 31.87 -12.30
C THR A 214 15.44 31.80 -11.81
N HIS A 215 15.11 30.81 -10.95
CA HIS A 215 13.75 30.58 -10.46
C HIS A 215 13.51 30.82 -8.96
N SER A 216 14.56 30.79 -8.12
CA SER A 216 14.43 31.39 -6.78
C SER A 216 13.99 32.86 -6.87
N ASN A 217 14.37 33.52 -7.96
CA ASN A 217 13.98 34.86 -8.39
C ASN A 217 12.74 34.90 -9.30
N SER A 218 12.05 33.78 -9.60
CA SER A 218 10.82 33.86 -10.40
C SER A 218 9.69 34.44 -9.56
N THR A 219 9.03 35.46 -10.10
CA THR A 219 7.89 36.15 -9.48
C THR A 219 6.63 35.26 -9.35
N ASP A 220 6.55 34.16 -10.10
CA ASP A 220 5.44 33.20 -10.05
C ASP A 220 5.60 32.20 -8.89
N MET A 221 4.90 32.49 -7.78
CA MET A 221 4.83 31.64 -6.60
C MET A 221 4.26 30.25 -6.90
N GLN A 222 3.37 30.11 -7.90
CA GLN A 222 2.72 28.84 -8.22
C GLN A 222 3.69 27.86 -8.86
N LEU A 223 4.58 28.35 -9.73
CA LEU A 223 5.62 27.53 -10.36
C LEU A 223 6.61 26.99 -9.33
N ARG A 224 6.97 27.82 -8.34
CA ARG A 224 7.85 27.43 -7.24
C ARG A 224 7.24 26.33 -6.39
N ASP A 225 5.95 26.44 -6.06
CA ASP A 225 5.24 25.42 -5.28
C ASP A 225 5.08 24.11 -6.06
N ALA A 226 4.74 24.16 -7.35
CA ALA A 226 4.66 22.98 -8.22
C ALA A 226 6.00 22.23 -8.35
N ARG A 227 7.13 22.94 -8.43
CA ARG A 227 8.47 22.34 -8.44
C ARG A 227 8.81 21.66 -7.11
N SER A 228 8.58 22.37 -6.01
CA SER A 228 8.77 21.83 -4.65
C SER A 228 7.97 20.55 -4.47
N ARG A 229 6.70 20.57 -4.87
CA ARG A 229 5.81 19.40 -4.88
C ARG A 229 6.39 18.24 -5.67
N LEU A 230 6.81 18.45 -6.92
CA LEU A 230 7.43 17.41 -7.74
C LEU A 230 8.70 16.83 -7.11
N ALA A 231 9.59 17.69 -6.59
CA ALA A 231 10.84 17.27 -5.96
C ALA A 231 10.60 16.41 -4.71
N TRP A 232 9.70 16.83 -3.82
CA TRP A 232 9.35 16.08 -2.62
C TRP A 232 8.60 14.78 -2.93
N THR A 233 7.76 14.77 -3.98
CA THR A 233 7.11 13.54 -4.48
C THR A 233 8.14 12.54 -5.01
N LEU A 234 9.19 12.99 -5.69
CA LEU A 234 10.28 12.10 -6.13
C LEU A 234 11.02 11.47 -4.94
N VAL A 235 11.28 12.23 -3.89
CA VAL A 235 11.87 11.69 -2.65
C VAL A 235 10.93 10.67 -1.99
N TYR A 236 9.63 10.98 -1.92
CA TYR A 236 8.60 10.09 -1.39
C TYR A 236 8.56 8.73 -2.12
N LEU A 237 8.89 8.70 -3.41
CA LEU A 237 8.81 7.50 -4.26
C LEU A 237 10.01 6.57 -4.18
N ILE A 238 11.14 6.99 -3.60
CA ILE A 238 12.35 6.16 -3.52
C ILE A 238 12.05 4.83 -2.80
N LEU A 239 11.41 4.91 -1.64
CA LEU A 239 11.15 3.73 -0.81
C LEU A 239 10.11 2.79 -1.46
N PRO A 240 8.94 3.28 -1.94
CA PRO A 240 8.03 2.45 -2.72
C PRO A 240 8.68 1.84 -3.97
N TYR A 241 9.55 2.58 -4.66
CA TYR A 241 10.23 2.08 -5.86
C TYR A 241 11.18 0.93 -5.56
N ILE A 242 12.00 1.04 -4.52
CA ILE A 242 12.90 -0.04 -4.08
C ILE A 242 12.09 -1.27 -3.65
N ALA A 243 10.96 -1.06 -2.96
CA ALA A 243 10.08 -2.13 -2.54
C ALA A 243 9.43 -2.90 -3.70
N LEU A 244 9.47 -2.39 -4.95
CA LEU A 244 8.96 -3.08 -6.14
C LEU A 244 9.96 -4.06 -6.75
N ILE A 245 11.25 -3.93 -6.42
CA ILE A 245 12.30 -4.74 -7.04
C ILE A 245 12.09 -6.25 -6.78
N PRO A 246 11.79 -6.70 -5.55
CA PRO A 246 11.53 -8.12 -5.29
C PRO A 246 10.38 -8.68 -6.13
N PHE A 247 9.27 -7.95 -6.22
CA PHE A 247 8.09 -8.30 -7.03
C PHE A 247 8.38 -8.41 -8.52
N LEU A 248 9.28 -7.57 -9.02
CA LEU A 248 9.70 -7.63 -10.41
C LEU A 248 10.54 -8.88 -10.67
N VAL A 249 11.48 -9.19 -9.77
CA VAL A 249 12.34 -10.37 -9.87
C VAL A 249 11.50 -11.64 -9.77
N ASP A 250 10.54 -11.70 -8.85
CA ASP A 250 9.60 -12.81 -8.71
C ASP A 250 8.76 -13.00 -9.97
N ALA A 251 8.19 -11.93 -10.52
CA ALA A 251 7.42 -12.00 -11.76
C ALA A 251 8.26 -12.56 -12.93
N PHE A 252 9.52 -12.17 -13.06
CA PHE A 252 10.41 -12.74 -14.08
C PHE A 252 10.78 -14.19 -13.80
N ALA A 253 11.11 -14.53 -12.56
CA ALA A 253 11.45 -15.90 -12.15
C ALA A 253 10.28 -16.85 -12.42
N TRP A 254 9.06 -16.43 -12.08
CA TRP A 254 7.82 -17.17 -12.34
C TRP A 254 7.56 -17.33 -13.84
N LEU A 255 7.73 -16.29 -14.66
CA LEU A 255 7.56 -16.37 -16.11
C LEU A 255 8.58 -17.33 -16.75
N VAL A 256 9.82 -17.34 -16.27
CA VAL A 256 10.84 -18.29 -16.71
C VAL A 256 10.46 -19.72 -16.32
N ALA A 257 10.00 -19.92 -15.08
CA ALA A 257 9.52 -21.22 -14.60
C ALA A 257 8.29 -21.71 -15.38
N PHE A 258 7.40 -20.81 -15.80
CA PHE A 258 6.24 -21.14 -16.63
C PHE A 258 6.64 -21.65 -18.02
N SER A 259 7.76 -21.17 -18.58
CA SER A 259 8.20 -21.50 -19.93
C SER A 259 8.97 -22.82 -20.08
N GLY A 260 9.29 -23.53 -18.99
CA GLY A 260 10.11 -24.75 -19.05
C GLY A 260 10.29 -25.48 -17.71
N HIS A 261 11.37 -26.26 -17.58
CA HIS A 261 11.77 -26.87 -16.30
C HIS A 261 12.61 -25.88 -15.49
N PRO A 262 12.09 -25.32 -14.39
CA PRO A 262 12.84 -24.33 -13.60
C PRO A 262 14.10 -24.98 -13.01
N ASP A 263 15.23 -24.31 -13.19
CA ASP A 263 16.48 -24.68 -12.51
C ASP A 263 16.31 -24.49 -10.99
N VAL A 264 17.04 -25.27 -10.19
CA VAL A 264 16.99 -25.22 -8.72
C VAL A 264 17.24 -23.80 -8.21
N ARG A 265 18.10 -23.05 -8.91
CA ARG A 265 18.40 -21.65 -8.61
C ARG A 265 17.19 -20.73 -8.80
N THR A 266 16.37 -20.95 -9.83
CA THR A 266 15.17 -20.15 -10.07
C THR A 266 14.15 -20.34 -8.95
N VAL A 267 13.96 -21.57 -8.50
CA VAL A 267 13.08 -21.89 -7.36
C VAL A 267 13.58 -21.26 -6.07
N GLN A 268 14.89 -21.29 -5.82
CA GLN A 268 15.48 -20.64 -4.64
C GLN A 268 15.30 -19.10 -4.68
N VAL A 269 15.52 -18.48 -5.84
CA VAL A 269 15.31 -17.03 -6.01
C VAL A 269 13.84 -16.67 -5.77
N GLN A 270 12.91 -17.46 -6.31
CA GLN A 270 11.48 -17.25 -6.11
C GLN A 270 11.11 -17.31 -4.62
N ALA A 271 11.54 -18.35 -3.90
CA ALA A 271 11.27 -18.47 -2.46
C ALA A 271 11.84 -17.30 -1.62
N ILE A 272 13.04 -16.81 -1.96
CA ILE A 272 13.63 -15.65 -1.29
C ILE A 272 12.83 -14.38 -1.59
N CYS A 273 12.42 -14.19 -2.86
CA CYS A 273 11.60 -13.06 -3.26
C CYS A 273 10.24 -13.08 -2.56
N GLU A 274 9.53 -14.21 -2.54
CA GLU A 274 8.25 -14.38 -1.85
C GLU A 274 8.35 -14.04 -0.35
N MET A 275 9.43 -14.46 0.32
CA MET A 275 9.69 -14.11 1.72
C MET A 275 9.90 -12.60 1.90
N ILE A 276 10.69 -11.97 1.03
CA ILE A 276 10.94 -10.52 1.07
C ILE A 276 9.67 -9.74 0.76
N GLU A 277 8.85 -10.21 -0.18
CA GLU A 277 7.56 -9.63 -0.53
C GLU A 277 6.61 -9.66 0.65
N PHE A 278 6.51 -10.80 1.35
CA PHE A 278 5.71 -10.92 2.57
C PHE A 278 6.14 -9.89 3.61
N ILE A 279 7.46 -9.74 3.83
CA ILE A 279 7.99 -8.71 4.73
C ILE A 279 7.57 -7.33 4.24
N PHE A 280 7.72 -7.00 2.96
CA PHE A 280 7.31 -5.70 2.43
C PHE A 280 5.80 -5.45 2.51
N HIS A 281 4.95 -6.48 2.39
CA HIS A 281 3.50 -6.36 2.51
C HIS A 281 3.05 -6.10 3.93
N PHE A 282 3.44 -6.97 4.86
CA PHE A 282 3.19 -6.81 6.30
C PHE A 282 3.76 -5.49 6.82
N HIS A 283 4.96 -5.25 6.29
CA HIS A 283 5.62 -4.02 6.04
C HIS A 283 4.72 -2.77 5.80
N ARG A 284 4.73 -2.34 4.54
CA ARG A 284 4.01 -1.26 3.86
C ARG A 284 3.23 -0.24 4.70
N PRO A 285 2.10 -0.53 5.41
CA PRO A 285 1.38 0.50 6.17
C PRO A 285 2.23 1.45 7.02
N LEU A 286 3.22 0.95 7.77
CA LEU A 286 4.06 1.81 8.62
C LEU A 286 4.92 2.76 7.77
N TRP A 287 5.72 2.21 6.86
CA TRP A 287 6.66 2.92 5.99
C TRP A 287 5.91 3.94 5.14
N MET A 288 4.79 3.54 4.51
CA MET A 288 3.94 4.42 3.72
C MET A 288 3.41 5.58 4.55
N THR A 289 3.00 5.34 5.80
CA THR A 289 2.58 6.42 6.70
C THR A 289 3.75 7.36 7.02
N VAL A 290 4.89 6.81 7.42
CA VAL A 290 6.08 7.58 7.80
C VAL A 290 6.55 8.47 6.64
N ILE A 291 6.71 7.91 5.44
CA ILE A 291 7.15 8.67 4.27
C ILE A 291 6.09 9.68 3.81
N THR A 292 4.79 9.39 3.97
CA THR A 292 3.70 10.32 3.62
C THR A 292 3.75 11.57 4.50
N VAL A 293 3.94 11.40 5.81
CA VAL A 293 4.08 12.53 6.74
C VAL A 293 5.40 13.27 6.54
N ALA A 294 6.49 12.55 6.29
CA ALA A 294 7.81 13.15 6.17
C ALA A 294 8.00 13.93 4.86
N PHE A 295 7.50 13.41 3.74
CA PHE A 295 7.85 13.91 2.42
C PHE A 295 6.67 14.51 1.65
N LEU A 296 5.44 14.03 1.82
CA LEU A 296 4.32 14.56 1.04
C LEU A 296 3.95 15.97 1.54
N PRO A 297 4.14 17.04 0.75
CA PRO A 297 4.04 18.42 1.24
C PRO A 297 2.76 18.78 1.99
N PRO A 298 1.55 18.40 1.53
CA PRO A 298 0.34 18.83 2.20
C PRO A 298 0.19 18.09 3.56
N TYR A 299 0.57 16.81 3.65
CA TYR A 299 0.53 16.05 4.90
C TYR A 299 1.62 16.45 5.89
N ARG A 300 2.83 16.72 5.41
CA ARG A 300 3.93 17.26 6.23
C ARG A 300 3.54 18.56 6.94
N ARG A 301 2.91 19.48 6.21
CA ARG A 301 2.42 20.75 6.76
C ARG A 301 1.25 20.52 7.72
N ALA A 302 0.28 19.69 7.34
CA ALA A 302 -0.90 19.42 8.15
C ALA A 302 -0.56 18.71 9.47
N MET A 303 0.41 17.79 9.48
CA MET A 303 0.83 17.08 10.69
C MET A 303 1.51 18.01 11.69
N LEU A 304 2.43 18.86 11.23
CA LEU A 304 3.05 19.89 12.07
C LEU A 304 2.00 20.83 12.69
N LEU A 305 1.04 21.29 11.89
CA LEU A 305 -0.03 22.17 12.37
C LEU A 305 -0.99 21.46 13.33
N THR A 306 -1.26 20.18 13.13
CA THR A 306 -2.16 19.40 14.01
C THR A 306 -1.52 19.12 15.38
N VAL A 307 -0.22 18.78 15.39
CA VAL A 307 0.54 18.48 16.62
C VAL A 307 0.86 19.76 17.40
N ILE A 308 1.16 20.87 16.72
CA ILE A 308 1.60 22.11 17.36
C ILE A 308 0.43 23.04 17.70
N CYS A 309 -0.67 23.06 16.93
CA CYS A 309 -1.79 24.00 17.13
C CYS A 309 -3.04 23.38 17.79
N CYS A 310 -2.89 22.31 18.59
CA CYS A 310 -3.92 21.76 19.48
C CYS A 310 -5.34 21.70 18.88
N GLY A 311 -5.56 20.97 17.77
CA GLY A 311 -6.88 20.44 17.36
C GLY A 311 -8.07 21.41 17.12
N CYS A 312 -7.96 22.69 17.46
CA CYS A 312 -9.05 23.67 17.52
C CYS A 312 -9.20 24.51 16.24
N CYS A 313 -8.31 24.34 15.26
CA CYS A 313 -8.43 25.05 13.99
C CYS A 313 -9.49 24.37 13.09
N PRO A 314 -10.62 25.04 12.75
CA PRO A 314 -11.79 24.39 12.15
C PRO A 314 -11.64 24.01 10.66
N LYS A 315 -10.46 24.21 10.07
CA LYS A 315 -9.95 23.65 8.81
C LYS A 315 -8.51 24.14 8.72
N ILE A 316 -7.56 23.24 8.53
CA ILE A 316 -6.17 23.67 8.33
C ILE A 316 -6.13 24.27 6.92
N GLN A 317 -6.16 25.59 6.84
CA GLN A 317 -5.81 26.32 5.62
C GLN A 317 -4.32 26.12 5.40
N VAL A 318 -3.96 25.03 4.72
CA VAL A 318 -2.63 24.85 4.16
C VAL A 318 -2.61 25.73 2.91
N ASP A 319 -2.40 27.03 3.11
CA ASP A 319 -2.35 28.11 2.11
C ASP A 319 -3.12 27.86 0.81
N PRO A 320 -4.32 28.43 0.63
CA PRO A 320 -4.87 28.50 -0.70
C PRO A 320 -3.95 29.41 -1.52
N LEU A 321 -3.31 28.84 -2.55
CA LEU A 321 -3.15 29.58 -3.80
C LEU A 321 -4.46 30.32 -4.05
N PRO A 322 -4.48 31.62 -4.42
CA PRO A 322 -5.71 32.40 -4.49
C PRO A 322 -6.72 31.70 -5.41
N ARG A 323 -7.75 31.07 -4.82
CA ARG A 323 -8.81 30.36 -5.53
C ARG A 323 -9.98 31.32 -5.73
N LYS A 324 -10.56 31.34 -6.93
CA LYS A 324 -11.91 31.88 -7.14
C LYS A 324 -12.89 30.99 -6.33
N GLN A 325 -13.76 31.58 -5.51
CA GLN A 325 -14.65 30.91 -4.54
C GLN A 325 -15.64 29.88 -5.13
N LYS A 326 -15.78 29.77 -6.46
CA LYS A 326 -16.87 29.02 -7.11
C LYS A 326 -16.54 27.58 -7.52
N ASP A 327 -15.28 27.15 -7.60
CA ASP A 327 -14.96 25.89 -8.29
C ASP A 327 -14.47 24.77 -7.35
N MET A 328 -15.25 23.69 -7.31
CA MET A 328 -15.32 22.74 -6.20
C MET A 328 -14.54 21.43 -6.37
N SER A 329 -13.74 21.19 -7.41
CA SER A 329 -13.11 19.86 -7.58
C SER A 329 -11.94 19.77 -8.58
N LEU A 330 -11.40 20.87 -9.09
CA LEU A 330 -10.53 20.82 -10.27
C LEU A 330 -9.07 21.09 -9.93
N MET A 331 -8.17 20.28 -10.51
CA MET A 331 -6.75 20.59 -10.60
C MET A 331 -6.60 21.81 -11.52
N TYR A 332 -6.52 23.02 -10.94
CA TYR A 332 -6.30 24.23 -11.72
C TYR A 332 -4.81 24.50 -11.91
N ARG A 333 -4.43 24.75 -13.16
CA ARG A 333 -3.49 25.82 -13.49
C ARG A 333 -4.02 26.57 -14.71
N TYR A 334 -4.18 27.89 -14.55
CA TYR A 334 -4.65 28.88 -15.53
C TYR A 334 -6.12 28.80 -15.97
N ALA A 335 -6.99 29.44 -15.19
CA ALA A 335 -8.13 30.18 -15.73
C ALA A 335 -7.85 31.68 -15.57
N ASP A 336 -6.81 32.16 -16.27
CA ASP A 336 -6.72 33.57 -16.65
C ASP A 336 -7.48 33.75 -17.97
N ILE A 337 -8.81 33.91 -17.83
CA ILE A 337 -9.63 34.90 -18.54
C ILE A 337 -10.64 35.43 -17.52
#